data_AF-A0A443SKG8-F1
#
_entry.id   AF-A0A443SKG8-F1
#
_cell.length_a   1.000
_cell.length_b   1.000
_cell.length_c   1.000
_cell.angle_alpha   90.00
_cell.angle_beta   90.00
_cell.angle_gamma   90.00
#
_symmetry.space_group_name_H-M   'P 1'
#
loop_
_entity.id
_entity.type
_entity.pdbx_description
1 polymer ?
#
loop_
_entity_poly.entity_id
_entity_poly.type
_entity_poly.pdbx_seq_one_letter_code
_entity_poly.pdbx_strand_id
1 'polypeptide(L)'
;MSTTVISSVFTSIKYYCHDLWEEIGDHRVSRLPGLNGGPWHVISLTLLYLYFVKVSGPAFMYYVSKFIDFLDTVYFVLRKKYSHITTLHVFHHSMMPFWTYIFFKFSSYTNNGFIPMVNAFVHTLMYSYYALAAVGVQNITWKKFITKLQLAQFVLVTIHSTYFLLDSTCQCSKLLILFQVIHGILFFHLFYSFYRKAYSKKSDTTNGIKNKDE
;
A
#
# COMPACT_ATOMS: atom_id res chain seq x y z
N MET A 1 -1.21 -58.72 9.31
CA MET A 1 -2.06 -58.20 8.22
C MET A 1 -1.97 -56.67 8.08
N SER A 2 -2.01 -55.90 9.17
CA SER A 2 -1.91 -54.43 9.14
C SER A 2 -0.57 -53.89 8.56
N THR A 3 0.56 -54.53 8.87
CA THR A 3 1.90 -54.12 8.41
C THR A 3 2.10 -54.25 6.89
N THR A 4 1.55 -55.29 6.27
CA THR A 4 1.66 -55.55 4.82
C THR A 4 0.88 -54.52 4.00
N VAL A 5 -0.30 -54.11 4.49
CA VAL A 5 -1.11 -53.08 3.84
C VAL A 5 -0.44 -51.72 3.93
N ILE A 6 0.10 -51.35 5.10
CA ILE A 6 0.84 -50.10 5.29
C ILE A 6 2.07 -50.05 4.37
N SER A 7 2.83 -51.15 4.28
CA SER A 7 3.99 -51.24 3.38
C SER A 7 3.59 -51.09 1.91
N SER A 8 2.49 -51.73 1.49
CA SER A 8 1.98 -51.63 0.12
C SER A 8 1.59 -50.19 -0.22
N VAL A 9 0.85 -49.53 0.67
CA VAL A 9 0.44 -48.12 0.52
C VAL A 9 1.66 -47.19 0.42
N PHE A 10 2.66 -47.38 1.28
CA PHE A 10 3.90 -46.59 1.22
C PHE A 10 4.65 -46.76 -0.09
N THR A 11 4.76 -48.00 -0.59
CA THR A 11 5.40 -48.27 -1.89
C THR A 11 4.63 -47.61 -3.03
N SER A 12 3.30 -47.68 -3.03
CA SER A 12 2.48 -46.98 -4.03
C SER A 12 2.67 -45.47 -3.98
N ILE A 13 2.66 -44.87 -2.79
CA ILE A 13 2.88 -43.43 -2.62
C ILE A 13 4.26 -43.03 -3.16
N LYS A 14 5.32 -43.77 -2.79
CA LYS A 14 6.68 -43.49 -3.25
C LYS A 14 6.77 -43.56 -4.79
N TYR A 15 6.15 -44.58 -5.38
CA TYR A 15 6.12 -44.74 -6.84
C TYR A 15 5.51 -43.51 -7.52
N TYR A 16 4.30 -43.11 -7.15
CA TYR A 16 3.64 -41.94 -7.77
C TYR A 16 4.31 -40.60 -7.44
N CYS A 17 4.95 -40.48 -6.28
CA CYS A 17 5.59 -39.24 -5.87
C CYS A 17 7.00 -39.05 -6.44
N HIS A 18 7.73 -40.10 -6.77
CA HIS A 18 9.13 -39.97 -7.14
C HIS A 18 9.51 -40.88 -8.30
N ASP A 19 9.30 -42.19 -8.15
CA ASP A 19 9.90 -43.17 -9.06
C ASP A 19 9.25 -43.14 -10.46
N LEU A 20 7.95 -42.88 -10.55
CA LEU A 20 7.22 -42.68 -11.82
C LEU A 20 7.84 -41.57 -12.69
N TRP A 21 8.26 -40.47 -12.06
CA TRP A 21 8.77 -39.29 -12.74
C TRP A 21 10.19 -39.50 -13.28
N GLU A 22 10.99 -40.31 -12.58
CA GLU A 22 12.33 -40.69 -13.01
C GLU A 22 12.32 -41.81 -14.07
N GLU A 23 11.36 -42.73 -14.01
CA GLU A 23 11.23 -43.83 -14.98
C GLU A 23 10.68 -43.37 -16.34
N ILE A 24 9.71 -42.45 -16.35
CA ILE A 24 9.07 -41.96 -17.58
C ILE A 24 9.79 -40.70 -18.13
N GLY A 25 10.41 -39.91 -17.26
CA GLY A 25 11.07 -38.65 -17.61
C GLY A 25 12.36 -38.82 -18.41
N ASP A 26 12.76 -37.78 -19.15
CA ASP A 26 14.03 -37.78 -19.90
C ASP A 26 15.22 -37.74 -18.93
N HIS A 27 16.03 -38.80 -18.91
CA HIS A 27 17.20 -38.90 -18.03
C HIS A 27 18.26 -37.80 -18.24
N ARG A 28 18.23 -37.05 -19.35
CA ARG A 28 19.13 -35.91 -19.56
C ARG A 28 18.81 -34.74 -18.63
N VAL A 29 17.56 -34.59 -18.19
CA VAL A 29 17.12 -33.48 -17.34
C VAL A 29 17.08 -33.82 -15.85
N SER A 30 17.14 -35.10 -15.45
CA SER A 30 17.10 -35.51 -14.04
C SER A 30 18.32 -35.06 -13.23
N ARG A 31 19.40 -34.63 -13.89
CA ARG A 31 20.59 -34.04 -13.24
C ARG A 31 20.46 -32.55 -12.97
N LEU A 32 19.41 -31.89 -13.50
CA LEU A 32 19.22 -30.45 -13.33
C LEU A 32 18.56 -30.14 -11.97
N PRO A 33 19.02 -29.10 -11.25
CA PRO A 33 18.41 -28.71 -9.98
C PRO A 33 16.92 -28.39 -10.12
N GLY A 34 16.07 -29.05 -9.34
CA GLY A 34 14.62 -28.79 -9.30
C GLY A 34 13.80 -29.57 -10.34
N LEU A 35 14.45 -30.35 -11.21
CA LEU A 35 13.83 -31.27 -12.18
C LEU A 35 14.06 -32.74 -11.81
N ASN A 36 14.73 -33.00 -10.69
CA ASN A 36 14.96 -34.33 -10.13
C ASN A 36 13.77 -34.78 -9.27
N GLY A 37 13.32 -36.01 -9.47
CA GLY A 37 12.15 -36.61 -8.85
C GLY A 37 10.84 -36.05 -9.40
N GLY A 38 9.82 -36.00 -8.55
CA GLY A 38 8.51 -35.45 -8.91
C GLY A 38 8.46 -33.91 -8.99
N PRO A 39 7.32 -33.34 -9.41
CA PRO A 39 7.13 -31.90 -9.66
C PRO A 39 7.08 -31.05 -8.37
N TRP A 40 7.46 -31.62 -7.22
CA TRP A 40 7.27 -31.02 -5.91
C TRP A 40 8.03 -29.72 -5.73
N HIS A 41 9.26 -29.62 -6.23
CA HIS A 41 10.03 -28.38 -6.18
C HIS A 41 9.29 -27.24 -6.90
N VAL A 42 8.74 -27.51 -8.09
CA VAL A 42 7.98 -26.54 -8.88
C VAL A 42 6.68 -26.17 -8.18
N ILE A 43 5.94 -27.16 -7.65
CA ILE A 43 4.69 -26.93 -6.93
C ILE A 43 4.95 -26.11 -5.67
N SER A 44 5.95 -26.47 -4.86
CA SER A 44 6.30 -25.76 -3.63
C SER A 44 6.74 -24.32 -3.91
N LEU A 45 7.59 -24.09 -4.91
CA LEU A 45 7.99 -22.74 -5.30
C LEU A 45 6.80 -21.93 -5.81
N THR A 46 5.90 -22.55 -6.60
CA THR A 46 4.69 -21.89 -7.09
C THR A 46 3.73 -21.53 -5.96
N LEU A 47 3.51 -22.43 -5.01
CA LEU A 47 2.67 -22.17 -3.83
C LEU A 47 3.27 -21.08 -2.94
N LEU A 48 4.59 -21.10 -2.73
CA LEU A 48 5.30 -20.06 -1.98
C LEU A 48 5.17 -18.70 -2.67
N TYR A 49 5.38 -18.65 -3.98
CA TYR A 49 5.17 -17.45 -4.79
C TYR A 49 3.74 -16.92 -4.68
N LEU A 50 2.73 -17.80 -4.82
CA LEU A 50 1.33 -17.42 -4.72
C LEU A 50 0.98 -16.91 -3.31
N TYR A 51 1.49 -17.55 -2.26
CA TYR A 51 1.31 -17.10 -0.88
C TYR A 51 1.92 -15.72 -0.66
N PHE A 52 3.16 -15.50 -1.11
CA PHE A 52 3.81 -14.19 -1.01
C PHE A 52 3.02 -13.12 -1.77
N VAL A 53 2.69 -13.36 -3.04
CA VAL A 53 2.03 -12.33 -3.87
C VAL A 53 0.60 -12.05 -3.41
N LYS A 54 -0.16 -13.06 -2.96
CA LYS A 54 -1.58 -12.88 -2.62
C LYS A 54 -1.86 -12.61 -1.14
N VAL A 55 -0.97 -12.99 -0.23
CA VAL A 55 -1.25 -12.97 1.21
C VAL A 55 -0.30 -12.03 1.95
N SER A 56 0.98 -12.35 2.03
CA SER A 56 1.91 -11.61 2.91
C SER A 56 2.57 -10.40 2.26
N GLY A 57 2.88 -10.49 0.97
CA GLY A 57 3.60 -9.49 0.19
C GLY A 57 2.92 -8.12 0.18
N PRO A 58 1.62 -7.99 -0.19
CA PRO A 58 0.96 -6.68 -0.27
C PRO A 58 0.98 -5.91 1.05
N ALA A 59 0.68 -6.59 2.17
CA ALA A 59 0.69 -5.97 3.50
C ALA A 59 2.11 -5.55 3.90
N PHE A 60 3.09 -6.43 3.70
CA PHE A 60 4.49 -6.15 4.02
C PHE A 60 5.04 -4.99 3.18
N MET A 61 4.80 -5.00 1.87
CA MET A 61 5.24 -3.94 0.96
C MET A 61 4.61 -2.59 1.32
N TYR A 62 3.31 -2.56 1.67
CA TYR A 62 2.67 -1.33 2.10
C TYR A 62 3.28 -0.81 3.42
N TYR A 63 3.52 -1.69 4.40
CA TYR A 63 4.17 -1.32 5.66
C TYR A 63 5.57 -0.73 5.43
N VAL A 64 6.40 -1.40 4.64
CA VAL A 64 7.74 -0.92 4.28
C VAL A 64 7.68 0.41 3.53
N SER A 65 6.69 0.61 2.64
CA SER A 65 6.55 1.86 1.89
C SER A 65 6.37 3.09 2.79
N LYS A 66 5.73 2.95 3.96
CA LYS A 66 5.58 4.06 4.91
C LYS A 66 6.91 4.54 5.49
N PHE A 67 7.93 3.68 5.58
CA PHE A 67 9.28 4.08 5.97
C PHE A 67 10.05 4.68 4.79
N ILE A 68 9.83 4.17 3.58
CA ILE A 68 10.40 4.76 2.36
C ILE A 68 9.87 6.19 2.17
N ASP A 69 8.61 6.45 2.50
CA ASP A 69 8.00 7.80 2.49
C ASP A 69 8.77 8.82 3.38
N PHE A 70 9.64 8.39 4.32
CA PHE A 70 10.50 9.32 5.05
C PHE A 70 11.55 10.01 4.17
N LEU A 71 11.92 9.39 3.05
CA LEU A 71 12.87 9.96 2.10
C LEU A 71 12.39 11.30 1.56
N ASP A 72 11.08 11.56 1.48
CA ASP A 72 10.54 12.87 1.09
C ASP A 72 11.09 14.00 1.96
N THR A 73 11.08 13.78 3.28
CA THR A 73 11.57 14.76 4.25
C THR A 73 13.08 14.92 4.12
N VAL A 74 13.82 13.81 3.94
CA VAL A 74 15.27 13.83 3.70
C VAL A 74 15.59 14.66 2.47
N TYR A 75 14.88 14.44 1.36
CA TYR A 75 15.07 15.21 0.12
C TYR A 75 14.73 16.70 0.31
N PHE A 76 13.67 17.05 1.04
CA PHE A 76 13.35 18.46 1.32
C PHE A 76 14.45 19.15 2.12
N VAL A 77 15.03 18.48 3.11
CA VAL A 77 16.15 19.01 3.90
C VAL A 77 17.40 19.18 3.02
N LEU A 78 17.78 18.14 2.27
CA LEU A 78 18.96 18.18 1.39
C LEU A 78 18.84 19.26 0.30
N ARG A 79 17.63 19.49 -0.22
CA ARG A 79 17.34 20.54 -1.23
C ARG A 79 17.08 21.91 -0.61
N LYS A 80 17.18 22.06 0.72
CA LYS A 80 16.89 23.29 1.47
C LYS A 80 15.49 23.85 1.20
N LYS A 81 14.49 22.97 0.98
CA LYS A 81 13.08 23.32 0.71
C LYS A 81 12.22 23.21 1.97
N TYR A 82 12.60 23.93 3.02
CA TYR A 82 11.91 23.89 4.32
C TYR A 82 10.44 24.31 4.27
N SER A 83 10.02 25.11 3.29
CA SER A 83 8.62 25.48 3.08
C SER A 83 7.71 24.28 2.76
N HIS A 84 8.27 23.15 2.32
CA HIS A 84 7.53 21.91 2.07
C HIS A 84 7.37 21.05 3.33
N ILE A 85 8.23 21.24 4.35
CA ILE A 85 8.18 20.54 5.63
C ILE A 85 7.13 21.22 6.51
N THR A 86 5.87 21.08 6.13
CA THR A 86 4.74 21.64 6.87
C THR A 86 4.39 20.79 8.09
N THR A 87 3.66 21.35 9.05
CA THR A 87 3.09 20.58 10.18
C THR A 87 2.26 19.39 9.68
N LEU A 88 1.49 19.58 8.60
CA LEU A 88 0.72 18.51 7.96
C LEU A 88 1.63 17.36 7.48
N HIS A 89 2.71 17.71 6.79
CA HIS A 89 3.69 16.74 6.28
C HIS A 89 4.31 15.93 7.42
N VAL A 90 4.88 16.60 8.41
CA VAL A 90 5.56 15.93 9.53
C VAL A 90 4.58 15.08 10.35
N PHE A 91 3.39 15.60 10.63
CA PHE A 91 2.35 14.87 11.34
C PHE A 91 1.93 13.60 10.59
N HIS A 92 1.65 13.71 9.28
CA HIS A 92 1.31 12.57 8.44
C HIS A 92 2.44 11.53 8.42
N HIS A 93 3.66 11.90 8.02
CA HIS A 93 4.75 10.95 7.86
C HIS A 93 5.16 10.29 9.19
N SER A 94 5.06 11.00 10.33
CA SER A 94 5.39 10.40 11.64
C SER A 94 4.33 9.39 12.09
N MET A 95 3.05 9.68 11.86
CA MET A 95 1.96 8.83 12.34
C MET A 95 1.68 7.63 11.45
N MET A 96 1.84 7.75 10.12
CA MET A 96 1.43 6.70 9.18
C MET A 96 2.14 5.34 9.41
N PRO A 97 3.46 5.25 9.64
CA PRO A 97 4.13 3.98 9.94
C PRO A 97 3.63 3.37 11.25
N PHE A 98 3.43 4.19 12.28
CA PHE A 98 2.93 3.74 13.59
C PHE A 98 1.52 3.16 13.48
N TRP A 99 0.60 3.87 12.83
CA TRP A 99 -0.76 3.37 12.64
C TRP A 99 -0.79 2.14 11.75
N THR A 100 0.00 2.11 10.68
CA THR A 100 0.07 0.94 9.78
C THR A 100 0.54 -0.31 10.54
N TYR A 101 1.48 -0.17 11.47
CA TYR A 101 1.88 -1.26 12.37
C TYR A 101 0.71 -1.75 13.24
N ILE A 102 0.01 -0.85 13.93
CA ILE A 102 -1.13 -1.20 14.78
C ILE A 102 -2.25 -1.89 13.97
N PHE A 103 -2.59 -1.35 12.79
CA PHE A 103 -3.65 -1.90 11.96
C PHE A 103 -3.30 -3.28 11.41
N PHE A 104 -2.10 -3.51 10.91
CA PHE A 104 -1.72 -4.86 10.45
C PHE A 104 -1.56 -5.86 11.60
N LYS A 105 -1.19 -5.41 12.79
CA LYS A 105 -1.01 -6.29 13.94
C LYS A 105 -2.34 -6.72 14.58
N PHE A 106 -3.33 -5.81 14.62
CA PHE A 106 -4.53 -5.99 15.44
C PHE A 106 -5.87 -5.92 14.69
N SER A 107 -5.89 -5.49 13.43
CA SER A 107 -7.14 -5.40 12.65
C SER A 107 -7.24 -6.54 11.63
N SER A 108 -8.47 -6.96 11.36
CA SER A 108 -8.81 -8.09 10.48
C SER A 108 -8.48 -7.79 9.01
N TYR A 109 -8.03 -8.83 8.30
CA TYR A 109 -7.60 -8.74 6.90
C TYR A 109 -8.66 -8.12 5.96
N THR A 110 -9.95 -8.34 6.23
CA THR A 110 -11.06 -7.93 5.35
C THR A 110 -11.24 -6.41 5.25
N ASN A 111 -11.02 -5.65 6.33
CA ASN A 111 -11.16 -4.18 6.33
C ASN A 111 -9.84 -3.46 5.96
N ASN A 112 -8.71 -4.09 6.28
CA ASN A 112 -7.39 -3.48 6.12
C ASN A 112 -6.82 -3.54 4.69
N GLY A 113 -7.46 -4.19 3.72
CA GLY A 113 -6.95 -4.25 2.34
C GLY A 113 -7.30 -3.02 1.49
N PHE A 114 -8.51 -2.49 1.66
CA PHE A 114 -9.05 -1.44 0.79
C PHE A 114 -8.33 -0.10 0.98
N ILE A 115 -8.08 0.30 2.23
CA ILE A 115 -7.46 1.59 2.55
C ILE A 115 -6.02 1.68 2.00
N PRO A 116 -5.13 0.69 2.25
CA PRO A 116 -3.82 0.63 1.62
C PRO A 116 -3.87 0.61 0.09
N MET A 117 -4.82 -0.12 -0.50
CA MET A 117 -4.96 -0.19 -1.96
C MET A 117 -5.26 1.18 -2.57
N VAL A 118 -6.25 1.91 -2.04
CA VAL A 118 -6.58 3.24 -2.54
C VAL A 118 -5.44 4.22 -2.27
N ASN A 119 -4.79 4.15 -1.10
CA ASN A 119 -3.63 4.99 -0.79
C ASN A 119 -2.48 4.74 -1.78
N ALA A 120 -2.14 3.48 -2.04
CA ALA A 120 -1.07 3.11 -2.97
C ALA A 120 -1.37 3.61 -4.39
N PHE A 121 -2.64 3.54 -4.84
CA PHE A 121 -3.05 4.09 -6.14
C PHE A 121 -2.82 5.60 -6.21
N VAL A 122 -3.30 6.36 -5.23
CA VAL A 122 -3.12 7.82 -5.20
C VAL A 122 -1.66 8.22 -5.01
N HIS A 123 -0.90 7.50 -4.17
CA HIS A 123 0.54 7.71 -4.00
C HIS A 123 1.31 7.45 -5.30
N THR A 124 0.93 6.43 -6.07
CA THR A 124 1.55 6.17 -7.38
C THR A 124 1.41 7.39 -8.30
N LEU A 125 0.22 7.99 -8.35
CA LEU A 125 -0.02 9.20 -9.15
C LEU A 125 0.71 10.43 -8.59
N MET A 126 0.74 10.59 -7.26
CA MET A 126 1.44 11.69 -6.60
C MET A 126 2.96 11.62 -6.82
N TYR A 127 3.57 10.44 -6.64
CA TYR A 127 5.00 10.25 -6.88
C TYR A 127 5.36 10.33 -8.35
N SER A 128 4.48 9.92 -9.25
CA SER A 128 4.65 10.16 -10.70
C SER A 128 4.74 11.65 -11.00
N TYR A 129 3.91 12.47 -10.34
CA TYR A 129 4.00 13.93 -10.44
C TYR A 129 5.31 14.48 -9.86
N TYR A 130 5.78 13.98 -8.71
CA TYR A 130 7.06 14.40 -8.14
C TYR A 130 8.25 14.02 -9.02
N ALA A 131 8.24 12.82 -9.62
CA ALA A 131 9.26 12.38 -10.55
C ALA A 131 9.34 13.31 -11.78
N LEU A 132 8.20 13.64 -12.38
CA LEU A 132 8.14 14.56 -13.53
C LEU A 132 8.59 15.98 -13.17
N ALA A 133 8.19 16.46 -11.99
CA ALA A 133 8.66 17.75 -11.48
C ALA A 133 10.18 17.74 -11.21
N ALA A 134 10.76 16.61 -10.80
CA ALA A 134 12.19 16.47 -10.55
C ALA A 134 13.02 16.41 -11.86
N VAL A 135 12.49 15.82 -12.93
CA VAL A 135 13.11 15.80 -14.27
C VAL A 135 13.07 17.18 -14.94
N GLY A 136 12.31 18.13 -14.40
CA GLY A 136 12.26 19.52 -14.88
C GLY A 136 11.18 19.77 -15.92
N VAL A 137 10.18 18.89 -16.04
CA VAL A 137 8.99 19.16 -16.87
C VAL A 137 8.28 20.39 -16.29
N GLN A 138 8.24 21.48 -17.05
CA GLN A 138 7.58 22.71 -16.66
C GLN A 138 6.07 22.65 -16.96
N ASN A 139 5.28 23.52 -16.31
CA ASN A 139 3.83 23.69 -16.57
C ASN A 139 2.96 22.45 -16.33
N ILE A 140 3.26 21.69 -15.27
CA ILE A 140 2.49 20.51 -14.91
C ILE A 140 1.11 20.90 -14.34
N THR A 141 0.04 20.74 -15.15
CA THR A 141 -1.32 21.25 -14.85
C THR A 141 -2.14 20.37 -13.90
N TRP A 142 -1.88 19.06 -13.82
CA TRP A 142 -2.65 18.11 -12.99
C TRP A 142 -2.40 18.21 -11.46
N LYS A 143 -1.60 19.17 -10.97
CA LYS A 143 -1.34 19.36 -9.51
C LYS A 143 -2.64 19.51 -8.70
N LYS A 144 -3.57 20.33 -9.20
CA LYS A 144 -4.90 20.53 -8.58
C LYS A 144 -5.74 19.25 -8.61
N PHE A 145 -5.64 18.48 -9.69
CA PHE A 145 -6.35 17.20 -9.83
C PHE A 145 -5.87 16.19 -8.79
N ILE A 146 -4.55 16.07 -8.59
CA ILE A 146 -3.96 15.18 -7.57
C ILE A 146 -4.45 15.55 -6.16
N THR A 147 -4.46 16.84 -5.80
CA THR A 147 -4.97 17.26 -4.48
C THR A 147 -6.46 16.95 -4.31
N LYS A 148 -7.28 17.11 -5.37
CA LYS A 148 -8.69 16.70 -5.34
C LYS A 148 -8.86 15.19 -5.20
N LEU A 149 -7.98 14.42 -5.86
CA LEU A 149 -7.99 12.96 -5.75
C LEU A 149 -7.63 12.49 -4.33
N GLN A 150 -6.66 13.13 -3.68
CA GLN A 150 -6.34 12.89 -2.26
C GLN A 150 -7.54 13.19 -1.33
N LEU A 151 -8.26 14.29 -1.57
CA LEU A 151 -9.49 14.60 -0.81
C LEU A 151 -10.58 13.55 -1.05
N ALA A 152 -10.79 13.13 -2.30
CA ALA A 152 -11.75 12.09 -2.64
C ALA A 152 -11.39 10.74 -1.99
N GLN A 153 -10.10 10.38 -1.93
CA GLN A 153 -9.63 9.21 -1.20
C GLN A 153 -10.08 9.27 0.26
N PHE A 154 -9.87 10.39 0.97
CA PHE A 154 -10.24 10.49 2.39
C PHE A 154 -11.74 10.30 2.61
N VAL A 155 -12.59 10.83 1.72
CA VAL A 155 -14.04 10.62 1.78
C VAL A 155 -14.38 9.14 1.58
N LEU A 156 -13.83 8.53 0.53
CA LEU A 156 -14.11 7.14 0.16
C LEU A 156 -13.66 6.13 1.24
N VAL A 157 -12.46 6.31 1.81
CA VAL A 157 -11.99 5.43 2.89
C VAL A 157 -12.76 5.65 4.20
N THR A 158 -13.24 6.87 4.46
CA THR A 158 -14.06 7.16 5.64
C THR A 158 -15.42 6.51 5.52
N ILE A 159 -16.08 6.59 4.35
CA ILE A 159 -17.36 5.90 4.10
C ILE A 159 -17.21 4.38 4.28
N HIS A 160 -16.16 3.81 3.68
CA HIS A 160 -15.85 2.39 3.82
C HIS A 160 -15.66 1.96 5.29
N SER A 161 -14.89 2.74 6.05
CA SER A 161 -14.63 2.47 7.46
C SER A 161 -15.89 2.60 8.31
N THR A 162 -16.73 3.60 8.04
CA THR A 162 -18.01 3.80 8.74
C THR A 162 -18.98 2.67 8.44
N TYR A 163 -19.03 2.16 7.21
CA TYR A 163 -19.85 0.99 6.88
C TYR A 163 -19.48 -0.23 7.75
N PHE A 164 -18.18 -0.55 7.84
CA PHE A 164 -17.70 -1.64 8.70
C PHE A 164 -17.82 -1.36 10.20
N LEU A 165 -17.88 -0.09 10.60
CA LEU A 165 -18.17 0.29 11.99
C LEU A 165 -19.62 -0.07 12.36
N LEU A 166 -20.57 0.18 11.45
CA LEU A 166 -22.00 -0.06 11.66
C LEU A 166 -22.43 -1.52 11.43
N ASP A 167 -21.66 -2.30 10.67
CA ASP A 167 -21.98 -3.70 10.39
C ASP A 167 -21.76 -4.61 11.62
N SER A 168 -22.85 -5.09 12.22
CA SER A 168 -22.83 -5.98 13.39
C SER A 168 -22.22 -7.37 13.13
N THR A 169 -22.01 -7.75 11.86
CA THR A 169 -21.48 -9.07 11.47
C THR A 169 -19.95 -9.12 11.35
N CYS A 170 -19.29 -7.95 11.27
CA CYS A 170 -17.82 -7.85 11.24
C CYS A 170 -17.21 -8.27 12.59
N GLN A 171 -16.39 -9.33 12.60
CA GLN A 171 -15.59 -9.77 13.77
C GLN A 171 -14.40 -8.83 14.08
N CYS A 172 -14.50 -7.58 13.66
CA CYS A 172 -13.41 -6.62 13.59
C CYS A 172 -13.42 -5.77 14.86
N SER A 173 -12.25 -5.36 15.36
CA SER A 173 -12.19 -4.47 16.52
C SER A 173 -12.82 -3.12 16.19
N LYS A 174 -14.04 -2.88 16.69
CA LYS A 174 -14.79 -1.63 16.47
C LYS A 174 -14.03 -0.41 16.96
N LEU A 175 -13.22 -0.56 18.00
CA LEU A 175 -12.36 0.51 18.52
C LEU A 175 -11.30 0.93 17.49
N LEU A 176 -10.65 -0.01 16.81
CA LEU A 176 -9.66 0.30 15.77
C LEU A 176 -10.33 0.97 14.55
N ILE A 177 -11.51 0.50 14.17
CA ILE A 177 -12.29 1.10 13.08
C ILE A 177 -12.72 2.53 13.45
N LEU A 178 -13.12 2.76 14.70
CA LEU A 178 -13.44 4.11 15.18
C LEU A 178 -12.23 5.04 15.08
N PHE A 179 -11.05 4.60 15.51
CA PHE A 179 -9.83 5.38 15.31
C PHE A 179 -9.55 5.65 13.83
N GLN A 180 -9.77 4.67 12.95
CA GLN A 180 -9.62 4.85 11.50
C GLN A 180 -10.56 5.93 10.95
N VAL A 181 -11.83 5.96 11.37
CA VAL A 181 -12.80 6.98 10.97
C VAL A 181 -12.39 8.37 11.45
N ILE A 182 -12.00 8.50 12.72
CA ILE A 182 -11.52 9.77 13.30
C ILE A 182 -10.30 10.27 12.53
N HIS A 183 -9.38 9.37 12.20
CA HIS A 183 -8.17 9.68 11.46
C HIS A 183 -8.47 10.14 10.01
N GLY A 184 -9.41 9.49 9.34
CA GLY A 184 -9.88 9.88 8.01
C GLY A 184 -10.48 11.29 7.98
N ILE A 185 -11.32 11.62 8.97
CA ILE A 185 -11.91 12.97 9.13
C ILE A 185 -10.82 14.02 9.40
N LEU A 186 -9.87 13.70 10.28
CA LEU A 186 -8.75 14.60 10.59
C LEU A 186 -7.92 14.93 9.34
N PHE A 187 -7.52 13.92 8.57
CA PHE A 187 -6.74 14.16 7.34
C PHE A 187 -7.56 14.89 6.28
N PHE A 188 -8.84 14.59 6.13
CA PHE A 188 -9.70 15.35 5.24
C PHE A 188 -9.66 16.84 5.60
N HIS A 189 -9.84 17.19 6.88
CA HIS A 189 -9.81 18.58 7.33
C HIS A 189 -8.45 19.25 7.06
N LEU A 190 -7.34 18.57 7.38
CA LEU A 190 -5.99 19.11 7.16
C LEU A 190 -5.69 19.33 5.67
N PHE A 191 -6.02 18.36 4.81
CA PHE A 191 -5.83 18.48 3.37
C PHE A 191 -6.79 19.50 2.74
N TYR A 192 -8.00 19.62 3.27
CA TYR A 192 -8.96 20.62 2.79
C TYR A 192 -8.49 22.03 3.14
N SER A 193 -7.98 22.24 4.36
CA SER A 193 -7.34 23.48 4.78
C SER A 193 -6.14 23.83 3.89
N PHE A 194 -5.26 22.85 3.61
CA PHE A 194 -4.16 23.01 2.66
C PHE A 194 -4.66 23.37 1.26
N TYR A 195 -5.66 22.66 0.72
CA TYR A 195 -6.24 22.90 -0.59
C TYR A 195 -6.78 24.33 -0.72
N ARG A 196 -7.54 24.80 0.28
CA ARG A 196 -8.03 26.17 0.31
C ARG A 196 -6.89 27.17 0.32
N LYS A 197 -5.90 27.00 1.20
CA LYS A 197 -4.75 27.93 1.30
C LYS A 197 -3.90 27.96 0.02
N ALA A 198 -3.69 26.80 -0.61
CA ALA A 198 -2.86 26.66 -1.79
C ALA A 198 -3.52 27.15 -3.09
N TYR A 199 -4.86 27.10 -3.16
CA TYR A 199 -5.60 27.38 -4.41
C TYR A 199 -6.68 28.45 -4.31
N SER A 200 -6.86 29.10 -3.15
CA SER A 200 -7.70 30.29 -3.07
C SER A 200 -7.11 31.37 -3.98
N LYS A 201 -7.95 31.98 -4.82
CA LYS A 201 -7.55 33.15 -5.61
C LYS A 201 -7.09 34.22 -4.64
N LYS A 202 -5.88 34.76 -4.82
CA LYS A 202 -5.59 36.12 -4.34
C LYS A 202 -6.56 37.03 -5.09
N SER A 203 -7.48 37.68 -4.39
CA SER A 203 -8.14 38.85 -4.95
C SER A 203 -7.05 39.90 -5.18
N ASP A 204 -6.93 40.38 -6.42
CA ASP A 204 -6.07 41.51 -6.76
C ASP A 204 -6.55 42.77 -6.02
N THR A 205 -6.15 42.93 -4.77
CA THR A 205 -6.28 44.18 -4.03
C THR A 205 -5.04 45.03 -4.30
N THR A 206 -4.81 45.36 -5.58
CA THR A 206 -3.71 46.25 -6.01
C THR A 206 -4.14 47.24 -7.10
N ASN A 207 -5.42 47.67 -7.11
CA ASN A 207 -5.90 48.75 -7.97
C ASN A 207 -6.52 49.93 -7.19
N GLY A 208 -6.24 50.06 -5.89
CA GLY A 208 -6.84 51.10 -5.02
C GLY A 208 -5.89 52.17 -4.48
N ILE A 209 -4.59 52.14 -4.80
CA ILE A 209 -3.59 53.07 -4.26
C ILE A 209 -2.73 53.64 -5.40
N LYS A 210 -3.36 54.25 -6.40
CA LYS A 210 -2.74 55.21 -7.34
C LYS A 210 -3.87 56.06 -7.91
N ASN A 211 -4.37 57.00 -7.10
CA ASN A 211 -5.11 58.21 -7.51
C ASN A 211 -5.59 58.94 -6.23
N LYS A 212 -4.63 59.24 -5.36
CA LYS A 212 -4.69 60.28 -4.33
C LYS A 212 -3.22 60.57 -4.06
N ASP A 213 -2.67 61.44 -4.86
CA ASP A 213 -1.74 62.50 -4.47
C ASP A 213 -1.63 63.43 -5.69
N GLU A 214 -1.53 64.71 -5.37
CA GLU A 214 -1.77 65.92 -6.17
C GLU A 214 -0.88 66.07 -7.41
#